data_AF-Q8S495-F1
#
_entry.id   AF-Q8S495-F1
#
_cell.length_a   1.000
_cell.length_b   1.000
_cell.length_c   1.000
_cell.angle_alpha   90.00
_cell.angle_beta   90.00
_cell.angle_gamma   90.00
#
_symmetry.space_group_name_H-M   'P 1'
#
loop_
_entity.id
_entity.type
_entity.pdbx_description
1 polymer ?
#
loop_
_entity_poly.entity_id
_entity_poly.type
_entity_poly.pdbx_seq_one_letter_code
_entity_poly.pdbx_strand_id
1 'polypeptide(L)'
;VEKAKFLYSAGFFLTVSPESMLTVAKHAAETGKYYMINLAAPFICQFFKDPLLKLFPYVDFIFGNESEARTFAQVQGWETEDTKVIAVKMAALPKA
;
A
#
# COMPACT_ATOMS: atom_id res chain seq x y z
N VAL A 1 0.13 -5.21 18.65
CA VAL A 1 -0.40 -4.04 17.90
C VAL A 1 -1.28 -3.11 18.73
N GLU A 2 -1.86 -3.56 19.85
CA GLU A 2 -2.82 -2.79 20.66
C GLU A 2 -2.27 -1.48 21.25
N LYS A 3 -1.00 -1.45 21.71
CA LYS A 3 -0.41 -0.23 22.30
C LYS A 3 0.09 0.79 21.26
N ALA A 4 0.36 0.35 20.03
CA ALA A 4 0.91 1.21 18.99
C ALA A 4 -0.16 2.14 18.42
N LYS A 5 0.22 3.40 18.12
CA LYS A 5 -0.62 4.39 17.41
C LYS A 5 -0.32 4.46 15.90
N PHE A 6 0.88 4.02 15.52
CA PHE A 6 1.41 4.06 14.16
C PHE A 6 1.95 2.68 13.84
N LEU A 7 1.54 2.13 12.70
CA LEU A 7 1.86 0.78 12.26
C LEU A 7 2.44 0.88 10.85
N TYR A 8 3.68 0.42 10.67
CA TYR A 8 4.36 0.46 9.37
C TYR A 8 4.69 -0.96 8.92
N SER A 9 4.53 -1.25 7.63
CA SER A 9 4.97 -2.50 7.03
C SER A 9 5.64 -2.24 5.68
N ALA A 10 6.80 -2.85 5.45
CA ALA A 10 7.38 -2.90 4.11
C ALA A 10 6.57 -3.87 3.23
N GLY A 11 6.39 -3.53 1.96
CA GLY A 11 5.66 -4.35 0.98
C GLY A 11 6.26 -5.74 0.80
N PHE A 12 7.55 -5.94 1.10
CA PHE A 12 8.17 -7.27 1.12
C PHE A 12 7.44 -8.26 2.03
N PHE A 13 6.79 -7.81 3.10
CA PHE A 13 6.09 -8.73 3.99
C PHE A 13 4.83 -9.36 3.37
N LEU A 14 4.36 -8.84 2.23
CA LEU A 14 3.33 -9.47 1.39
C LEU A 14 3.76 -10.83 0.83
N THR A 15 5.07 -11.09 0.72
CA THR A 15 5.59 -12.39 0.27
C THR A 15 5.64 -13.43 1.39
N VAL A 16 5.33 -13.04 2.62
CA VAL A 16 5.47 -13.89 3.82
C VAL A 16 4.13 -14.11 4.48
N SER A 17 3.41 -13.04 4.83
CA SER A 17 2.10 -13.16 5.48
C SER A 17 1.20 -11.95 5.19
N PRO A 18 0.57 -11.90 4.00
CA PRO A 18 -0.38 -10.85 3.67
C PRO A 18 -1.60 -10.84 4.61
N GLU A 19 -2.00 -11.98 5.16
CA GLU A 19 -3.09 -12.10 6.14
C GLU A 19 -2.78 -11.37 7.44
N SER A 20 -1.54 -11.44 7.91
CA SER A 20 -1.09 -10.70 9.10
C SER A 20 -1.15 -9.20 8.85
N MET A 21 -0.67 -8.74 7.68
CA MET A 21 -0.75 -7.32 7.31
C MET A 21 -2.20 -6.83 7.29
N LEU A 22 -3.09 -7.60 6.65
CA LEU A 22 -4.50 -7.23 6.53
C LEU A 22 -5.21 -7.19 7.89
N THR A 23 -4.91 -8.13 8.77
CA THR A 23 -5.44 -8.16 10.14
C THR A 23 -5.03 -6.91 10.91
N VAL A 24 -3.75 -6.52 10.81
CA VAL A 24 -3.23 -5.32 11.49
C VAL A 24 -3.76 -4.02 10.88
N ALA A 25 -3.90 -3.96 9.55
CA ALA A 25 -4.43 -2.79 8.86
C ALA A 25 -5.92 -2.55 9.21
N LYS A 26 -6.73 -3.61 9.26
CA LYS A 26 -8.12 -3.54 9.73
C LYS A 26 -8.21 -3.10 11.19
N HIS A 27 -7.40 -3.70 12.07
CA HIS A 27 -7.31 -3.26 13.47
C HIS A 27 -6.99 -1.77 13.57
N ALA A 28 -6.09 -1.26 12.73
CA ALA A 28 -5.73 0.15 12.74
C ALA A 28 -6.93 1.04 12.37
N ALA A 29 -7.62 0.72 11.28
CA ALA A 29 -8.80 1.44 10.81
C ALA A 29 -9.93 1.44 11.86
N GLU A 30 -10.22 0.28 12.45
CA GLU A 30 -11.28 0.11 13.47
C GLU A 30 -10.98 0.86 14.78
N THR A 31 -9.71 1.10 15.09
CA THR A 31 -9.29 1.73 16.35
C THR A 31 -8.74 3.14 16.20
N GLY A 32 -8.92 3.77 15.03
CA GLY A 32 -8.50 5.14 14.76
C GLY A 32 -6.98 5.33 14.82
N LYS A 33 -6.22 4.32 14.38
CA LYS A 33 -4.75 4.33 14.32
C LYS A 33 -4.29 4.46 12.88
N TYR A 34 -3.04 4.87 12.72
CA TYR A 34 -2.45 5.02 11.39
C TYR A 34 -1.76 3.74 10.93
N TYR A 35 -2.10 3.28 9.73
CA TYR A 35 -1.41 2.20 9.03
C TYR A 35 -0.69 2.72 7.79
N MET A 36 0.56 2.30 7.63
CA MET A 36 1.47 2.83 6.62
C MET A 36 2.16 1.68 5.91
N ILE A 37 2.32 1.82 4.60
CA ILE A 37 2.98 0.79 3.78
C ILE A 37 4.05 1.41 2.88
N ASN A 38 5.11 0.66 2.62
CA ASN A 38 6.06 0.96 1.56
C ASN A 38 5.87 -0.02 0.40
N LEU A 39 5.83 0.44 -0.85
CA LEU A 39 5.73 -0.40 -2.04
C LEU A 39 6.91 -1.37 -2.18
N ALA A 40 8.07 -0.99 -1.63
CA ALA A 40 9.29 -1.76 -1.41
C ALA A 40 10.07 -2.24 -2.64
N ALA A 41 9.40 -2.68 -3.71
CA ALA A 41 10.04 -3.01 -4.99
C ALA A 41 9.01 -3.12 -6.14
N PRO A 42 9.44 -2.92 -7.40
CA PRO A 42 8.59 -3.15 -8.58
C PRO A 42 7.91 -4.52 -8.61
N PHE A 43 8.61 -5.59 -8.23
CA PHE A 43 8.06 -6.94 -8.28
C PHE A 43 6.87 -7.14 -7.32
N ILE A 44 6.82 -6.38 -6.21
CA ILE A 44 5.67 -6.40 -5.30
C ILE A 44 4.43 -5.85 -6.01
N CYS A 45 4.58 -4.72 -6.71
CA CYS A 45 3.49 -4.13 -7.48
C CYS A 45 3.02 -5.05 -8.62
N GLN A 46 3.92 -5.82 -9.23
CA GLN A 46 3.61 -6.72 -10.35
C GLN A 46 2.97 -8.04 -9.91
N PHE A 47 3.61 -8.75 -8.99
CA PHE A 47 3.25 -10.13 -8.66
C PHE A 47 2.42 -10.26 -7.38
N PHE A 48 2.43 -9.24 -6.52
CA PHE A 48 1.65 -9.19 -5.28
C PHE A 48 0.59 -8.08 -5.32
N LYS A 49 0.12 -7.71 -6.52
CA LYS A 49 -0.87 -6.65 -6.72
C LYS A 49 -2.17 -6.89 -5.95
N ASP A 50 -2.67 -8.12 -5.93
CA ASP A 50 -3.96 -8.45 -5.32
C ASP A 50 -3.92 -8.28 -3.78
N PRO A 51 -2.95 -8.86 -3.04
CA PRO A 51 -2.85 -8.60 -1.62
C PRO A 51 -2.46 -7.15 -1.29
N LEU A 52 -1.67 -6.48 -2.15
CA LEU A 52 -1.39 -5.05 -2.00
C LEU A 52 -2.66 -4.19 -2.09
N LEU A 53 -3.49 -4.40 -3.12
CA LEU A 53 -4.74 -3.66 -3.30
C LEU A 53 -5.79 -3.97 -2.23
N LYS A 54 -5.78 -5.19 -1.67
CA LYS A 54 -6.63 -5.52 -0.50
C LYS A 54 -6.27 -4.74 0.75
N LEU A 55 -5.01 -4.28 0.89
CA LEU A 55 -4.59 -3.45 2.02
C LEU A 55 -4.95 -1.98 1.85
N PHE A 56 -4.92 -1.47 0.62
CA PHE A 56 -5.04 -0.03 0.32
C PHE A 56 -6.23 0.68 0.98
N PRO A 57 -7.43 0.09 1.09
CA PRO A 57 -8.55 0.72 1.80
C PRO A 57 -8.24 1.08 3.26
N TYR A 58 -7.27 0.42 3.88
CA TYR A 58 -6.90 0.57 5.28
C TYR A 58 -5.56 1.31 5.46
N VAL A 59 -4.95 1.79 4.39
CA VAL A 59 -3.64 2.48 4.42
C VAL A 59 -3.87 3.99 4.46
N ASP A 60 -3.13 4.68 5.32
CA ASP A 60 -3.15 6.13 5.46
C ASP A 60 -1.98 6.81 4.74
N PHE A 61 -0.82 6.15 4.70
CA PHE A 61 0.36 6.66 4.01
C PHE A 61 1.01 5.56 3.17
N ILE A 62 1.28 5.89 1.91
CA ILE A 62 1.99 5.03 0.98
C ILE A 62 3.35 5.66 0.70
N PHE A 63 4.40 4.88 0.92
CA PHE A 63 5.78 5.24 0.63
C PHE A 63 6.26 4.44 -0.58
N GLY A 64 7.09 5.04 -1.41
CA GLY A 64 7.74 4.37 -2.52
C GLY A 64 8.61 5.32 -3.32
N ASN A 65 9.48 4.77 -4.16
CA ASN A 65 10.29 5.54 -5.11
C ASN A 65 9.60 5.63 -6.49
N GLU A 66 10.24 6.35 -7.42
CA GLU A 66 9.74 6.57 -8.78
C GLU A 66 9.59 5.27 -9.58
N SER A 67 10.48 4.30 -9.38
CA SER A 67 10.45 3.03 -10.10
C SER A 67 9.24 2.18 -9.66
N GLU A 68 8.99 2.12 -8.35
CA GLU A 68 7.83 1.45 -7.77
C GLU A 68 6.52 2.13 -8.17
N ALA A 69 6.47 3.47 -8.11
CA ALA A 69 5.29 4.25 -8.48
C ALA A 69 4.91 4.04 -9.95
N ARG A 70 5.88 4.10 -10.88
CA ARG A 70 5.65 3.84 -12.31
C ARG A 70 5.20 2.40 -12.54
N THR A 71 5.81 1.44 -11.85
CA THR A 71 5.40 0.03 -11.96
C THR A 71 3.98 -0.18 -11.47
N PHE A 72 3.60 0.43 -10.34
CA PHE A 72 2.24 0.40 -9.84
C PHE A 72 1.27 0.97 -10.86
N ALA A 73 1.56 2.15 -11.41
CA ALA A 73 0.74 2.80 -12.43
C ALA A 73 0.54 1.93 -13.67
N GLN A 74 1.61 1.30 -14.18
CA GLN A 74 1.54 0.36 -15.29
C GLN A 74 0.62 -0.83 -14.99
N VAL A 75 0.75 -1.43 -13.80
CA VAL A 75 -0.08 -2.58 -13.39
C VAL A 75 -1.56 -2.18 -13.21
N GLN A 76 -1.83 -0.95 -12.81
CA GLN A 76 -3.20 -0.39 -12.74
C GLN A 76 -3.76 0.07 -14.09
N GLY A 77 -2.98 -0.02 -15.19
CA GLY A 77 -3.38 0.48 -16.50
C GLY A 77 -3.50 2.00 -16.56
N TRP A 78 -2.75 2.73 -15.73
CA TRP A 78 -2.71 4.19 -15.77
C TRP A 78 -1.76 4.67 -16.86
N GLU A 79 -2.29 5.39 -17.84
CA GLU A 79 -1.53 5.94 -18.97
C GLU A 79 -0.70 7.18 -18.57
N THR A 80 0.25 7.02 -17.64
CA THR A 80 1.19 8.08 -17.21
C THR A 80 2.42 7.52 -16.51
N GLU A 81 3.57 8.18 -16.70
CA GLU A 81 4.80 7.95 -15.95
C GLU A 81 5.17 9.12 -15.01
N ASP A 82 4.35 10.17 -14.97
CA ASP A 82 4.55 11.32 -14.08
C ASP A 82 4.21 10.93 -12.65
N THR A 83 5.23 10.87 -11.80
CA THR A 83 5.12 10.47 -10.39
C THR A 83 4.18 11.36 -9.60
N LYS A 84 4.00 12.63 -9.96
CA LYS A 84 3.04 13.53 -9.30
C LYS A 84 1.60 13.13 -9.62
N VAL A 85 1.32 12.83 -10.88
CA VAL A 85 -0.02 12.35 -11.31
C VAL A 85 -0.32 10.99 -10.69
N ILE A 86 0.68 10.10 -10.67
CA ILE A 86 0.56 8.78 -10.04
C ILE A 86 0.26 8.92 -8.54
N ALA A 87 0.98 9.79 -7.83
CA ALA A 87 0.74 10.03 -6.40
C ALA A 87 -0.69 10.55 -6.14
N VAL A 88 -1.19 11.49 -6.94
CA VAL A 88 -2.56 12.00 -6.83
C VAL A 88 -3.59 10.90 -7.08
N LYS A 89 -3.41 10.08 -8.13
CA LYS A 89 -4.30 8.96 -8.44
C LYS A 89 -4.30 7.91 -7.32
N MET A 90 -3.13 7.60 -6.77
CA MET A 90 -2.96 6.64 -5.69
C MET A 90 -3.62 7.12 -4.39
N ALA A 91 -3.49 8.42 -4.06
CA ALA A 91 -4.15 9.03 -2.92
C ALA A 91 -5.68 9.09 -3.05
N ALA A 92 -6.20 9.07 -4.29
CA ALA A 92 -7.64 9.05 -4.57
C ALA A 92 -8.25 7.64 -4.57
N LEU A 93 -7.46 6.58 -4.31
CA LEU A 93 -7.99 5.22 -4.22
C LEU A 93 -8.98 5.09 -3.05
N PRO A 94 -10.00 4.22 -3.16
CA PRO A 94 -11.04 4.10 -2.14
C PRO A 94 -10.49 3.73 -0.76
N LYS A 95 -11.01 4.37 0.28
CA LYS A 95 -10.76 4.10 1.70
C LYS A 95 -11.99 3.42 2.33
N ALA A 96 -11.76 2.54 3.30
CA ALA A 96 -12.81 1.90 4.10
C ALA A 96 -13.10 2.68 5.39
#